data_AF-A0A6S8T2L9-F1
#
_entry.id   AF-A0A6S8T2L9-F1
#
_cell.length_a   1.000
_cell.length_b   1.000
_cell.length_c   1.000
_cell.angle_alpha   90.00
_cell.angle_beta   90.00
_cell.angle_gamma   90.00
#
_symmetry.space_group_name_H-M   'P 1'
#
loop_
_entity.id
_entity.type
_entity.pdbx_description
1 polymer ?
#
loop_
_entity_poly.entity_id
_entity_poly.type
_entity_poly.pdbx_seq_one_letter_code
_entity_poly.pdbx_strand_id
1 'polypeptide(L)'
;MTITADDLIAKLQHCKDFPSSFKARMDAVAAKAVEEMTKEAGKFLFELDDRKHTEQQVKAIIDAFPESLSMQDRHSLLPVQRAAWLYSVGMVSFIPLLAKEGLRLNVGGEESRGGLLHGRNNTLVDLARCEEPNVKCKQVLEELREMGLFKKEDIQNFDLLLYSCAPIFEMLAAWDPYSLITTTGVDGCPLIHDPFSEEDFEMILKAGMEHFPERLGFLFRKYKGKTACENAFDELGVNQAMAVICKCIPPFENHALIHRAVEVAPHLEDKLIKYYPNEAFKRDATGRTLPQVKFHAQLRRGTQTYDSTASFFANAIDDQIEANDPRLGVFPFMVAASDNRSDLDAVYYLLRRCPQVLVNLRERDDRDVEDVQQGSRKRQREES
;
A
#
# COMPACT_ATOMS: atom_id res chain seq x y z
N MET A 1 -21.95 -56.09 -32.57
CA MET A 1 -22.00 -56.03 -31.09
C MET A 1 -20.94 -55.05 -30.63
N THR A 2 -21.35 -53.90 -30.09
CA THR A 2 -20.47 -52.92 -29.45
C THR A 2 -20.27 -53.36 -28.00
N ILE A 3 -19.04 -53.71 -27.62
CA ILE A 3 -18.67 -53.97 -26.23
C ILE A 3 -18.54 -52.60 -25.54
N THR A 4 -19.23 -52.39 -24.42
CA THR A 4 -19.10 -51.13 -23.67
C THR A 4 -17.79 -51.10 -22.86
N ALA A 5 -17.36 -49.92 -22.41
CA ALA A 5 -16.19 -49.81 -21.53
C ALA A 5 -16.38 -50.62 -20.23
N ASP A 6 -17.59 -50.59 -19.67
CA ASP A 6 -17.93 -51.33 -18.46
C ASP A 6 -17.91 -52.84 -18.68
N ASP A 7 -18.42 -53.32 -19.82
CA ASP A 7 -18.35 -54.74 -20.19
C ASP A 7 -16.89 -55.21 -20.32
N LEU A 8 -16.02 -54.37 -20.87
CA LEU A 8 -14.61 -54.66 -21.01
C LEU A 8 -13.91 -54.68 -19.63
N ILE A 9 -14.15 -53.68 -18.79
CA ILE A 9 -13.58 -53.60 -17.42
C ILE A 9 -14.01 -54.82 -16.59
N ALA A 10 -15.29 -55.18 -16.60
CA ALA A 10 -15.81 -56.33 -15.86
C ALA A 10 -15.16 -57.64 -16.33
N LYS A 11 -15.04 -57.85 -17.65
CA LYS A 11 -14.36 -59.04 -18.20
C LYS A 11 -12.88 -59.10 -17.84
N LEU A 12 -12.20 -57.96 -17.83
CA LEU A 12 -10.78 -57.88 -17.47
C LEU A 12 -10.54 -58.13 -15.97
N GLN A 13 -11.43 -57.66 -15.10
CA GLN A 13 -11.33 -57.87 -13.65
C GLN A 13 -11.50 -59.35 -13.23
N HIS A 14 -12.26 -60.14 -14.00
CA HIS A 14 -12.52 -61.55 -13.68
C HIS A 14 -11.45 -62.54 -14.18
N CYS A 15 -10.50 -62.11 -15.01
CA CYS A 15 -9.51 -62.99 -15.60
C CYS A 15 -8.14 -62.79 -14.90
N LYS A 16 -7.76 -63.74 -14.02
CA LYS A 16 -6.54 -63.64 -13.20
C LYS A 16 -5.27 -64.18 -13.88
N ASP A 17 -5.42 -64.99 -14.93
CA ASP A 17 -4.33 -65.78 -15.53
C ASP A 17 -3.98 -65.33 -16.96
N PHE A 18 -3.74 -64.03 -17.15
CA PHE A 18 -3.26 -63.53 -18.45
C PHE A 18 -1.76 -63.85 -18.65
N PRO A 19 -1.33 -64.25 -19.86
CA PRO A 19 0.08 -64.32 -20.20
C PRO A 19 0.78 -62.98 -19.95
N SER A 20 2.04 -63.01 -19.49
CA SER A 20 2.81 -61.80 -19.15
C SER A 20 2.91 -60.78 -20.30
N SER A 21 3.01 -61.27 -21.54
CA SER A 21 3.02 -60.44 -22.76
C SER A 21 1.68 -59.74 -23.02
N PHE A 22 0.55 -60.35 -22.65
CA PHE A 22 -0.78 -59.73 -22.77
C PHE A 22 -0.97 -58.68 -21.68
N LYS A 23 -0.58 -58.97 -20.44
CA LYS A 23 -0.61 -58.00 -19.33
C LYS A 23 0.21 -56.75 -19.66
N ALA A 24 1.44 -56.90 -20.16
CA ALA A 24 2.27 -55.77 -20.57
C ALA A 24 1.62 -54.90 -21.66
N ARG A 25 0.92 -55.52 -22.63
CA ARG A 25 0.16 -54.78 -23.65
C ARG A 25 -1.05 -54.06 -23.06
N MET A 26 -1.76 -54.67 -22.12
CA MET A 26 -2.87 -54.03 -21.42
C MET A 26 -2.39 -52.83 -20.60
N ASP A 27 -1.30 -52.99 -19.85
CA ASP A 27 -0.71 -51.92 -19.05
C ASP A 27 -0.29 -50.75 -19.96
N ALA A 28 0.28 -51.03 -21.13
CA ALA A 28 0.62 -49.99 -22.12
C ALA A 28 -0.62 -49.26 -22.69
N VAL A 29 -1.71 -49.98 -22.96
CA VAL A 29 -2.97 -49.36 -23.43
C VAL A 29 -3.61 -48.53 -22.31
N ALA A 30 -3.62 -49.04 -21.07
CA ALA A 30 -4.15 -48.33 -19.92
C ALA A 30 -3.34 -47.05 -19.65
N ALA A 31 -2.01 -47.11 -19.69
CA ALA A 31 -1.15 -45.95 -19.53
C ALA A 31 -1.45 -44.88 -20.60
N LYS A 32 -1.59 -45.27 -21.87
CA LYS A 32 -1.96 -44.35 -22.95
C LYS A 32 -3.36 -43.76 -22.75
N ALA A 33 -4.33 -44.56 -22.29
CA ALA A 33 -5.67 -44.08 -22.01
C ALA A 33 -5.69 -43.06 -20.87
N VAL A 34 -4.96 -43.32 -19.78
CA VAL A 34 -4.79 -42.38 -18.67
C VAL A 34 -4.12 -41.09 -19.16
N GLU A 35 -3.05 -41.18 -19.95
CA GLU A 35 -2.37 -40.01 -20.51
C GLU A 35 -3.32 -39.12 -21.34
N GLU A 36 -4.11 -39.71 -22.24
CA GLU A 36 -5.07 -38.97 -23.06
C GLU A 36 -6.21 -38.39 -22.22
N MET A 37 -6.73 -39.12 -21.24
CA MET A 37 -7.76 -38.60 -20.34
C MET A 37 -7.25 -37.47 -19.45
N THR A 38 -6.00 -37.55 -18.97
CA THR A 38 -5.35 -36.45 -18.26
C THR A 38 -5.22 -35.22 -19.14
N LYS A 39 -4.90 -35.38 -20.43
CA LYS A 39 -4.85 -34.26 -21.39
C LYS A 39 -6.23 -33.62 -21.58
N GLU A 40 -7.28 -34.41 -21.73
CA GLU A 40 -8.65 -33.91 -21.86
C GLU A 40 -9.13 -33.24 -20.55
N ALA A 41 -8.78 -33.80 -19.39
CA ALA A 41 -9.02 -33.17 -18.09
C ALA A 41 -8.30 -31.81 -17.99
N GLY A 42 -7.05 -31.73 -18.44
CA GLY A 42 -6.30 -30.47 -18.49
C GLY A 42 -7.01 -29.42 -19.35
N LYS A 43 -7.44 -29.79 -20.56
CA LYS A 43 -8.24 -28.91 -21.43
C LYS A 43 -9.51 -28.43 -20.75
N PHE A 44 -10.25 -29.35 -20.11
CA PHE A 44 -11.45 -29.01 -19.34
C PHE A 44 -11.16 -27.97 -18.25
N LEU A 45 -10.07 -28.12 -17.49
CA LEU A 45 -9.67 -27.16 -16.45
C LEU A 45 -9.27 -25.78 -17.01
N PHE A 46 -8.82 -25.70 -18.27
CA PHE A 46 -8.53 -24.43 -18.94
C PHE A 46 -9.77 -23.74 -19.54
N GLU A 47 -10.92 -24.42 -19.57
CA GLU A 47 -12.18 -23.97 -20.17
C GLU A 47 -13.33 -23.89 -19.14
N LEU A 48 -12.99 -23.73 -17.85
CA LEU A 48 -13.98 -23.60 -16.78
C LEU A 48 -14.91 -22.41 -16.98
N ASP A 49 -16.11 -22.53 -16.44
CA ASP A 49 -17.18 -21.55 -16.61
C ASP A 49 -18.21 -21.83 -15.50
N ASP A 50 -18.33 -20.92 -14.53
CA ASP A 50 -19.19 -21.06 -13.37
C ASP A 50 -20.69 -21.08 -13.70
N ARG A 51 -21.05 -20.81 -14.97
CA ARG A 51 -22.42 -21.01 -15.48
C ARG A 51 -22.68 -22.43 -15.96
N LYS A 52 -21.62 -23.18 -16.28
CA LYS A 52 -21.71 -24.53 -16.88
C LYS A 52 -21.20 -25.62 -15.94
N HIS A 53 -20.27 -25.27 -15.07
CA HIS A 53 -19.54 -26.19 -14.23
C HIS A 53 -19.81 -25.88 -12.76
N THR A 54 -19.81 -26.92 -11.94
CA THR A 54 -19.93 -26.83 -10.48
C THR A 54 -18.61 -27.22 -9.84
N GLU A 55 -18.33 -26.71 -8.64
CA GLU A 55 -17.12 -27.10 -7.90
C GLU A 55 -17.01 -28.61 -7.70
N GLN A 56 -18.13 -29.32 -7.49
CA GLN A 56 -18.12 -30.78 -7.34
C GLN A 56 -17.67 -31.48 -8.62
N GLN A 57 -18.11 -31.02 -9.80
CA GLN A 57 -17.65 -31.57 -11.08
C GLN A 57 -16.16 -31.32 -11.28
N VAL A 58 -15.70 -30.09 -11.03
CA VAL A 58 -14.27 -29.74 -11.14
C VAL A 58 -13.42 -30.59 -10.21
N LYS A 59 -13.85 -30.74 -8.95
CA LYS A 59 -13.18 -31.59 -7.97
C LYS A 59 -13.15 -33.06 -8.39
N ALA A 60 -14.25 -33.60 -8.92
CA ALA A 60 -14.30 -34.99 -9.39
C ALA A 60 -13.30 -35.25 -10.54
N ILE A 61 -13.11 -34.30 -11.45
CA ILE A 61 -12.11 -34.39 -12.52
C ILE A 61 -10.69 -34.35 -11.94
N ILE A 62 -10.41 -33.46 -10.97
CA ILE A 62 -9.11 -33.37 -10.31
C ILE A 62 -8.79 -34.65 -9.52
N ASP A 63 -9.76 -35.19 -8.78
CA ASP A 63 -9.60 -36.43 -8.02
C ASP A 63 -9.30 -37.63 -8.94
N ALA A 64 -9.90 -37.65 -10.14
CA ALA A 64 -9.69 -38.69 -11.14
C ALA A 64 -8.37 -38.54 -11.91
N PHE A 65 -7.94 -37.31 -12.19
CA PHE A 65 -6.76 -36.99 -13.02
C PHE A 65 -5.92 -35.87 -12.38
N PRO A 66 -5.25 -36.11 -11.24
CA PRO A 66 -4.57 -35.06 -10.47
C PRO A 66 -3.43 -34.37 -11.25
N GLU A 67 -2.76 -35.07 -12.15
CA GLU A 67 -1.68 -34.52 -12.98
C GLU A 67 -2.17 -33.41 -13.93
N SER A 68 -3.48 -33.36 -14.22
CA SER A 68 -4.08 -32.31 -15.05
C SER A 68 -3.90 -30.90 -14.48
N LEU A 69 -3.77 -30.74 -13.14
CA LEU A 69 -3.50 -29.46 -12.51
C LEU A 69 -2.09 -28.93 -12.76
N SER A 70 -1.14 -29.82 -13.07
CA SER A 70 0.24 -29.44 -13.40
C SER A 70 0.45 -29.25 -14.91
N MET A 71 -0.57 -29.51 -15.72
CA MET A 71 -0.49 -29.25 -17.14
C MET A 71 -0.38 -27.76 -17.40
N GLN A 72 0.44 -27.42 -18.39
CA GLN A 72 0.59 -26.05 -18.84
C GLN A 72 -0.06 -25.90 -20.22
N ASP A 73 -0.72 -24.77 -20.44
CA ASP A 73 -1.24 -24.41 -21.75
C ASP A 73 -0.11 -23.94 -22.69
N ARG A 74 -0.47 -23.52 -23.90
CA ARG A 74 0.48 -22.96 -24.89
C ARG A 74 1.21 -21.69 -24.43
N HIS A 75 0.73 -21.05 -23.37
CA HIS A 75 1.33 -19.86 -22.75
C HIS A 75 2.11 -20.22 -21.47
N SER A 76 2.33 -21.51 -21.22
CA SER A 76 3.00 -22.02 -20.02
C SER A 76 2.24 -21.71 -18.72
N LEU A 77 0.92 -21.54 -18.79
CA LEU A 77 0.08 -21.30 -17.61
C LEU A 77 -0.50 -22.56 -17.03
N LEU A 78 -0.52 -22.64 -15.71
CA LEU A 78 -1.29 -23.63 -14.96
C LEU A 78 -2.79 -23.28 -14.98
N PRO A 79 -3.70 -24.24 -14.74
CA PRO A 79 -5.14 -23.98 -14.72
C PRO A 79 -5.55 -22.87 -13.74
N VAL A 80 -4.95 -22.81 -12.55
CA VAL A 80 -5.22 -21.75 -11.57
C VAL A 80 -4.81 -20.37 -12.08
N GLN A 81 -3.71 -20.28 -12.83
CA GLN A 81 -3.25 -19.02 -13.44
C GLN A 81 -4.14 -18.62 -14.61
N ARG A 82 -4.55 -19.58 -15.43
CA ARG A 82 -5.51 -19.35 -16.53
C ARG A 82 -6.84 -18.81 -16.00
N ALA A 83 -7.30 -19.31 -14.86
CA ALA A 83 -8.54 -18.88 -14.23
C ALA A 83 -8.51 -17.41 -13.78
N ALA A 84 -7.34 -16.87 -13.42
CA ALA A 84 -7.17 -15.47 -13.06
C ALA A 84 -6.88 -14.54 -14.25
N TRP A 85 -6.57 -15.07 -15.43
CA TRP A 85 -6.29 -14.24 -16.59
C TRP A 85 -7.52 -13.37 -16.92
N LEU A 86 -7.30 -12.04 -17.00
CA LEU A 86 -8.23 -10.92 -17.27
C LEU A 86 -9.49 -11.16 -18.14
N TYR A 87 -9.55 -12.19 -18.97
CA TYR A 87 -10.70 -12.49 -19.83
C TYR A 87 -11.60 -13.64 -19.32
N SER A 88 -11.29 -14.20 -18.15
CA SER A 88 -11.89 -15.44 -17.65
C SER A 88 -12.88 -15.20 -16.50
N VAL A 89 -13.84 -14.28 -16.66
CA VAL A 89 -14.79 -13.88 -15.58
C VAL A 89 -15.53 -15.07 -14.95
N GLY A 90 -15.84 -16.11 -15.72
CA GLY A 90 -16.50 -17.32 -15.25
C GLY A 90 -15.57 -18.34 -14.56
N MET A 91 -14.25 -18.17 -14.67
CA MET A 91 -13.27 -19.10 -14.08
C MET A 91 -12.80 -18.66 -12.69
N VAL A 92 -12.85 -17.36 -12.41
CA VAL A 92 -12.32 -16.75 -11.17
C VAL A 92 -12.84 -17.48 -9.92
N SER A 93 -14.13 -17.84 -9.91
CA SER A 93 -14.80 -18.53 -8.80
C SER A 93 -14.16 -19.89 -8.45
N PHE A 94 -13.44 -20.53 -9.37
CA PHE A 94 -12.79 -21.82 -9.11
C PHE A 94 -11.36 -21.70 -8.57
N ILE A 95 -10.77 -20.50 -8.53
CA ILE A 95 -9.39 -20.30 -8.07
C ILE A 95 -9.16 -20.85 -6.66
N PRO A 96 -10.04 -20.61 -5.65
CA PRO A 96 -9.85 -21.17 -4.31
C PRO A 96 -9.77 -22.71 -4.32
N LEU A 97 -10.66 -23.37 -5.06
CA LEU A 97 -10.65 -24.84 -5.22
C LEU A 97 -9.36 -25.32 -5.91
N LEU A 98 -9.00 -24.71 -7.04
CA LEU A 98 -7.81 -25.08 -7.82
C LEU A 98 -6.52 -24.91 -7.00
N ALA A 99 -6.40 -23.80 -6.26
CA ALA A 99 -5.25 -23.54 -5.41
C ALA A 99 -5.19 -24.50 -4.21
N LYS A 100 -6.33 -24.84 -3.61
CA LYS A 100 -6.42 -25.83 -2.51
C LYS A 100 -5.96 -27.22 -2.95
N GLU A 101 -6.53 -27.72 -4.04
CA GLU A 101 -6.17 -29.03 -4.56
C GLU A 101 -4.75 -29.03 -5.12
N GLY A 102 -4.34 -27.92 -5.75
CA GLY A 102 -2.97 -27.70 -6.18
C GLY A 102 -1.98 -27.78 -5.03
N LEU A 103 -2.28 -27.17 -3.87
CA LEU A 103 -1.43 -27.24 -2.69
C LEU A 103 -1.34 -28.68 -2.17
N ARG A 104 -2.47 -29.39 -2.08
CA ARG A 104 -2.53 -30.80 -1.66
C ARG A 104 -1.66 -31.70 -2.55
N LEU A 105 -1.60 -31.40 -3.84
CA LEU A 105 -0.86 -32.15 -4.86
C LEU A 105 0.54 -31.60 -5.15
N ASN A 106 0.99 -30.58 -4.40
CA ASN A 106 2.29 -29.91 -4.58
C ASN A 106 2.52 -29.37 -6.01
N VAL A 107 1.46 -28.83 -6.63
CA VAL A 107 1.50 -28.26 -7.98
C VAL A 107 2.40 -27.02 -8.00
N GLY A 108 3.42 -27.06 -8.86
CA GLY A 108 4.44 -26.01 -8.98
C GLY A 108 5.53 -26.04 -7.90
N GLY A 109 5.46 -26.96 -6.93
CA GLY A 109 6.40 -27.07 -5.82
C GLY A 109 5.95 -26.33 -4.54
N GLU A 110 6.75 -26.49 -3.48
CA GLU A 110 6.40 -26.13 -2.10
C GLU A 110 6.08 -24.64 -1.93
N GLU A 111 6.86 -23.77 -2.57
CA GLU A 111 6.70 -22.31 -2.50
C GLU A 111 5.65 -21.75 -3.46
N SER A 112 5.15 -22.56 -4.40
CA SER A 112 4.20 -22.11 -5.43
C SER A 112 2.76 -22.01 -4.93
N ARG A 113 2.49 -22.45 -3.70
CA ARG A 113 1.17 -22.41 -3.03
C ARG A 113 0.04 -22.95 -3.91
N GLY A 114 0.26 -24.14 -4.46
CA GLY A 114 -0.68 -24.80 -5.36
C GLY A 114 -0.78 -24.18 -6.75
N GLY A 115 0.30 -23.53 -7.20
CA GLY A 115 0.40 -22.93 -8.54
C GLY A 115 0.09 -21.44 -8.59
N LEU A 116 -0.38 -20.84 -7.50
CA LEU A 116 -0.69 -19.40 -7.42
C LEU A 116 0.52 -18.51 -7.76
N LEU A 117 1.72 -18.93 -7.34
CA LEU A 117 2.96 -18.16 -7.46
C LEU A 117 3.96 -18.83 -8.42
N HIS A 118 3.48 -19.68 -9.35
CA HIS A 118 4.35 -20.50 -10.18
C HIS A 118 4.97 -19.74 -11.36
N GLY A 119 6.31 -19.74 -11.42
CA GLY A 119 7.05 -19.15 -12.54
C GLY A 119 6.99 -17.62 -12.53
N ARG A 120 6.72 -17.01 -13.69
CA ARG A 120 6.62 -15.54 -13.83
C ARG A 120 5.19 -15.00 -13.66
N ASN A 121 4.20 -15.90 -13.63
CA ASN A 121 2.79 -15.53 -13.56
C ASN A 121 2.35 -15.62 -12.10
N ASN A 122 1.80 -14.53 -11.60
CA ASN A 122 1.35 -14.43 -10.22
C ASN A 122 -0.16 -14.20 -10.23
N THR A 123 -0.89 -15.25 -9.85
CA THR A 123 -2.36 -15.22 -9.80
C THR A 123 -2.88 -14.12 -8.89
N LEU A 124 -2.16 -13.73 -7.82
CA LEU A 124 -2.55 -12.63 -6.94
C LEU A 124 -2.45 -11.27 -7.64
N VAL A 125 -1.42 -11.08 -8.47
CA VAL A 125 -1.28 -9.86 -9.30
C VAL A 125 -2.38 -9.81 -10.35
N ASP A 126 -2.67 -10.93 -11.00
CA ASP A 126 -3.73 -11.00 -12.02
C ASP A 126 -5.12 -10.73 -11.40
N LEU A 127 -5.38 -11.25 -10.19
CA LEU A 127 -6.59 -10.96 -9.43
C LEU A 127 -6.68 -9.49 -9.03
N ALA A 128 -5.56 -8.87 -8.62
CA ALA A 128 -5.52 -7.45 -8.29
C ALA A 128 -5.82 -6.57 -9.53
N ARG A 129 -5.28 -6.94 -10.70
CA ARG A 129 -5.45 -6.23 -11.98
C ARG A 129 -6.85 -6.28 -12.59
N CYS A 130 -7.82 -6.92 -11.96
CA CYS A 130 -9.14 -7.05 -12.54
C CYS A 130 -9.76 -5.67 -12.79
N GLU A 131 -9.82 -5.26 -14.07
CA GLU A 131 -10.26 -3.92 -14.50
C GLU A 131 -11.74 -3.66 -14.20
N GLU A 132 -12.56 -4.71 -14.29
CA GLU A 132 -13.93 -4.61 -13.84
C GLU A 132 -13.96 -4.75 -12.31
N PRO A 133 -14.79 -3.97 -11.59
CA PRO A 133 -15.06 -4.16 -10.17
C PRO A 133 -15.83 -5.48 -9.98
N ASN A 134 -15.13 -6.58 -10.23
CA ASN A 134 -15.65 -7.91 -10.14
C ASN A 134 -15.61 -8.25 -8.67
N VAL A 135 -16.77 -8.12 -8.04
CA VAL A 135 -17.03 -8.55 -6.65
C VAL A 135 -16.43 -9.95 -6.39
N LYS A 136 -16.37 -10.81 -7.42
CA LYS A 136 -15.75 -12.15 -7.34
C LYS A 136 -14.24 -12.12 -7.09
N CYS A 137 -13.47 -11.23 -7.71
CA CYS A 137 -12.01 -11.17 -7.51
C CYS A 137 -11.70 -10.79 -6.06
N LYS A 138 -12.44 -9.82 -5.51
CA LYS A 138 -12.35 -9.47 -4.08
C LYS A 138 -12.70 -10.66 -3.18
N GLN A 139 -13.84 -11.32 -3.44
CA GLN A 139 -14.25 -12.51 -2.68
C GLN A 139 -13.22 -13.63 -2.72
N VAL A 140 -12.66 -13.92 -3.90
CA VAL A 140 -11.60 -14.92 -4.07
C VAL A 140 -10.34 -14.55 -3.28
N LEU A 141 -9.92 -13.28 -3.29
CA LEU A 141 -8.78 -12.86 -2.46
C LEU A 141 -9.08 -13.00 -0.96
N GLU A 142 -10.29 -12.70 -0.52
CA GLU A 142 -10.73 -12.91 0.86
C GLU A 142 -10.75 -14.40 1.25
N GLU A 143 -11.25 -15.27 0.39
CA GLU A 143 -11.24 -16.74 0.59
C GLU A 143 -9.82 -17.30 0.62
N LEU A 144 -8.96 -16.88 -0.33
CA LEU A 144 -7.54 -17.27 -0.34
C LEU A 144 -6.81 -16.81 0.92
N ARG A 145 -7.18 -15.66 1.48
CA ARG A 145 -6.67 -15.16 2.77
C ARG A 145 -7.14 -16.06 3.92
N GLU A 146 -8.42 -16.40 3.98
CA GLU A 146 -8.98 -17.28 5.02
C GLU A 146 -8.33 -18.68 5.00
N MET A 147 -7.94 -19.15 3.81
CA MET A 147 -7.24 -20.41 3.62
C MET A 147 -5.74 -20.34 3.90
N GLY A 148 -5.18 -19.16 4.20
CA GLY A 148 -3.75 -18.94 4.44
C GLY A 148 -2.87 -19.03 3.18
N LEU A 149 -3.47 -18.98 1.98
CA LEU A 149 -2.78 -19.02 0.70
C LEU A 149 -2.35 -17.63 0.22
N PHE A 150 -3.15 -16.61 0.54
CA PHE A 150 -2.80 -15.20 0.39
C PHE A 150 -2.38 -14.64 1.75
N LYS A 151 -1.15 -14.13 1.83
CA LYS A 151 -0.53 -13.61 3.06
C LYS A 151 -0.33 -12.11 2.97
N LYS A 152 -0.22 -11.47 4.13
CA LYS A 152 -0.01 -10.02 4.24
C LYS A 152 1.27 -9.58 3.52
N GLU A 153 2.34 -10.36 3.62
CA GLU A 153 3.63 -10.08 3.00
C GLU A 153 3.56 -10.07 1.47
N ASP A 154 2.61 -10.82 0.87
CA ASP A 154 2.44 -10.86 -0.58
C ASP A 154 2.00 -9.51 -1.15
N ILE A 155 1.28 -8.69 -0.36
CA ILE A 155 0.86 -7.34 -0.77
C ILE A 155 2.08 -6.49 -1.12
N GLN A 156 3.11 -6.52 -0.29
CA GLN A 156 4.34 -5.77 -0.48
C GLN A 156 5.27 -6.47 -1.47
N ASN A 157 5.44 -7.80 -1.36
CA ASN A 157 6.38 -8.56 -2.20
C ASN A 157 6.05 -8.51 -3.69
N PHE A 158 4.77 -8.28 -4.02
CA PHE A 158 4.28 -8.24 -5.40
C PHE A 158 3.66 -6.90 -5.78
N ASP A 159 3.87 -5.85 -4.98
CA ASP A 159 3.37 -4.49 -5.20
C ASP A 159 1.86 -4.48 -5.57
N LEU A 160 1.03 -5.27 -4.88
CA LEU A 160 -0.35 -5.52 -5.30
C LEU A 160 -1.20 -4.25 -5.35
N LEU A 161 -0.90 -3.26 -4.51
CA LEU A 161 -1.57 -1.94 -4.53
C LEU A 161 -1.35 -1.18 -5.84
N LEU A 162 -0.18 -1.33 -6.49
CA LEU A 162 0.13 -0.64 -7.74
C LEU A 162 -0.80 -1.08 -8.88
N TYR A 163 -1.24 -2.33 -8.82
CA TYR A 163 -1.98 -2.99 -9.88
C TYR A 163 -3.47 -3.12 -9.58
N SER A 164 -3.91 -2.76 -8.39
CA SER A 164 -5.28 -3.02 -7.94
C SER A 164 -6.28 -1.96 -8.39
N CYS A 165 -7.46 -2.40 -8.82
CA CYS A 165 -8.61 -1.52 -8.98
C CYS A 165 -9.18 -1.09 -7.63
N ALA A 166 -10.01 -0.03 -7.59
CA ALA A 166 -10.43 0.61 -6.35
C ALA A 166 -10.99 -0.31 -5.25
N PRO A 167 -11.92 -1.25 -5.52
CA PRO A 167 -12.44 -2.13 -4.47
C PRO A 167 -11.40 -3.07 -3.87
N ILE A 168 -10.43 -3.50 -4.68
CA ILE A 168 -9.33 -4.36 -4.24
C ILE A 168 -8.28 -3.51 -3.53
N PHE A 169 -7.95 -2.33 -4.06
CA PHE A 169 -7.02 -1.38 -3.44
C PHE A 169 -7.45 -1.05 -2.01
N GLU A 170 -8.71 -0.65 -1.82
CA GLU A 170 -9.26 -0.33 -0.48
C GLU A 170 -9.14 -1.54 0.47
N MET A 171 -9.46 -2.75 0.01
CA MET A 171 -9.33 -3.98 0.80
C MET A 171 -7.86 -4.26 1.19
N LEU A 172 -6.93 -4.14 0.25
CA LEU A 172 -5.50 -4.39 0.47
C LEU A 172 -4.88 -3.34 1.39
N ALA A 173 -5.19 -2.06 1.18
CA ALA A 173 -4.72 -0.96 2.01
C ALA A 173 -5.24 -1.08 3.45
N ALA A 174 -6.50 -1.47 3.63
CA ALA A 174 -7.05 -1.73 4.97
C ALA A 174 -6.38 -2.92 5.67
N TRP A 175 -5.99 -3.95 4.92
CA TRP A 175 -5.34 -5.13 5.49
C TRP A 175 -3.85 -4.89 5.82
N ASP A 176 -3.14 -4.15 4.96
CA ASP A 176 -1.78 -3.72 5.22
C ASP A 176 -1.54 -2.24 4.89
N PRO A 177 -1.86 -1.32 5.81
CA PRO A 177 -1.65 0.10 5.56
C PRO A 177 -0.20 0.47 5.30
N TYR A 178 0.76 -0.30 5.86
CA TYR A 178 2.18 -0.03 5.66
C TYR A 178 2.61 -0.17 4.20
N SER A 179 1.89 -0.98 3.41
CA SER A 179 2.11 -1.10 1.98
C SER A 179 1.92 0.23 1.22
N LEU A 180 1.11 1.18 1.71
CA LEU A 180 1.02 2.53 1.13
C LEU A 180 2.34 3.32 1.23
N ILE A 181 3.22 2.94 2.17
CA ILE A 181 4.51 3.58 2.38
C ILE A 181 5.60 2.93 1.53
N THR A 182 5.59 1.59 1.48
CA THR A 182 6.66 0.77 0.88
C THR A 182 6.42 0.43 -0.57
N THR A 183 5.17 0.30 -1.01
CA THR A 183 4.87 0.02 -2.42
C THR A 183 5.38 1.16 -3.26
N THR A 184 6.12 0.81 -4.30
CA THR A 184 6.65 1.76 -5.25
C THR A 184 6.18 1.43 -6.64
N GLY A 185 5.76 2.46 -7.38
CA GLY A 185 5.55 2.40 -8.82
C GLY A 185 6.85 2.20 -9.60
N VAL A 186 6.78 2.52 -10.89
CA VAL A 186 7.93 2.40 -11.79
C VAL A 186 9.08 3.26 -11.25
N ASP A 187 10.31 2.73 -11.29
CA ASP A 187 11.53 3.35 -10.78
C ASP A 187 11.62 3.58 -9.25
N GLY A 188 10.80 2.90 -8.43
CA GLY A 188 10.85 3.10 -6.98
C GLY A 188 10.10 4.36 -6.52
N CYS A 189 9.24 4.93 -7.36
CA CYS A 189 8.42 6.10 -7.04
C CYS A 189 7.33 5.72 -6.02
N PRO A 190 7.13 6.43 -4.89
CA PRO A 190 6.01 6.13 -4.01
C PRO A 190 4.67 6.28 -4.75
N LEU A 191 3.68 5.41 -4.47
CA LEU A 191 2.39 5.39 -5.20
C LEU A 191 1.75 6.78 -5.38
N ILE A 192 1.72 7.59 -4.32
CA ILE A 192 1.11 8.93 -4.34
C ILE A 192 1.80 9.93 -5.30
N HIS A 193 3.03 9.65 -5.73
CA HIS A 193 3.79 10.51 -6.64
C HIS A 193 3.58 10.21 -8.12
N ASP A 194 2.97 9.07 -8.45
CA ASP A 194 2.77 8.59 -9.82
C ASP A 194 1.31 8.12 -10.03
N PRO A 195 0.31 9.00 -9.82
CA PRO A 195 -1.07 8.64 -10.13
C PRO A 195 -1.26 8.57 -11.64
N PHE A 196 -1.80 7.46 -12.16
CA PHE A 196 -2.08 7.32 -13.59
C PHE A 196 -3.33 8.10 -14.03
N SER A 197 -4.20 8.49 -13.09
CA SER A 197 -5.46 9.19 -13.32
C SER A 197 -5.89 10.03 -12.11
N GLU A 198 -6.94 10.84 -12.29
CA GLU A 198 -7.58 11.58 -11.19
C GLU A 198 -8.15 10.62 -10.14
N GLU A 199 -8.75 9.53 -10.60
CA GLU A 199 -9.34 8.48 -9.78
C GLU A 199 -8.29 7.75 -8.95
N ASP A 200 -7.12 7.45 -9.52
CA ASP A 200 -6.02 6.82 -8.80
C ASP A 200 -5.46 7.75 -7.72
N PHE A 201 -5.29 9.03 -8.05
CA PHE A 201 -4.83 10.03 -7.08
C PHE A 201 -5.80 10.14 -5.91
N GLU A 202 -7.11 10.21 -6.18
CA GLU A 202 -8.14 10.24 -5.16
C GLU A 202 -8.10 9.00 -4.27
N MET A 203 -8.07 7.82 -4.89
CA MET A 203 -8.05 6.53 -4.20
C MET A 203 -6.85 6.42 -3.26
N ILE A 204 -5.65 6.72 -3.75
CA ILE A 204 -4.41 6.64 -2.96
C ILE A 204 -4.42 7.69 -1.83
N LEU A 205 -4.82 8.93 -2.13
CA LEU A 205 -4.87 10.00 -1.13
C LEU A 205 -5.90 9.71 -0.03
N LYS A 206 -7.10 9.22 -0.41
CA LYS A 206 -8.15 8.82 0.55
C LYS A 206 -7.66 7.72 1.48
N ALA A 207 -7.07 6.64 0.96
CA ALA A 207 -6.52 5.57 1.78
C ALA A 207 -5.36 6.07 2.67
N GLY A 208 -4.52 6.95 2.13
CA GLY A 208 -3.46 7.62 2.90
C GLY A 208 -4.01 8.46 4.06
N MET A 209 -5.10 9.21 3.84
CA MET A 209 -5.75 10.01 4.87
C MET A 209 -6.47 9.15 5.92
N GLU A 210 -7.04 8.01 5.53
CA GLU A 210 -7.69 7.08 6.44
C GLU A 210 -6.70 6.42 7.41
N HIS A 211 -5.53 6.00 6.91
CA HIS A 211 -4.56 5.26 7.71
C HIS A 211 -3.42 6.10 8.29
N PHE A 212 -3.10 7.25 7.68
CA PHE A 212 -1.99 8.12 8.09
C PHE A 212 -2.39 9.62 8.03
N PRO A 213 -3.47 10.03 8.72
CA PRO A 213 -3.92 11.42 8.71
C PRO A 213 -2.85 12.40 9.22
N GLU A 214 -2.01 11.98 10.16
CA GLU A 214 -0.89 12.78 10.70
C GLU A 214 0.21 13.06 9.67
N ARG A 215 0.23 12.30 8.57
CA ARG A 215 1.14 12.49 7.43
C ARG A 215 0.43 13.12 6.24
N LEU A 216 -0.83 13.55 6.42
CA LEU A 216 -1.69 14.14 5.39
C LEU A 216 -1.75 13.28 4.13
N GLY A 217 -1.95 11.96 4.31
CA GLY A 217 -2.00 11.00 3.20
C GLY A 217 -0.77 11.04 2.30
N PHE A 218 0.38 11.40 2.86
CA PHE A 218 1.65 11.55 2.15
C PHE A 218 1.70 12.65 1.09
N LEU A 219 0.73 13.58 1.08
CA LEU A 219 0.64 14.65 0.09
C LEU A 219 1.91 15.52 0.00
N PHE A 220 2.63 15.68 1.12
CA PHE A 220 3.90 16.41 1.20
C PHE A 220 5.14 15.51 1.32
N ARG A 221 5.02 14.19 1.08
CA ARG A 221 6.19 13.33 0.92
C ARG A 221 7.00 13.82 -0.27
N LYS A 222 8.33 13.85 -0.15
CA LYS A 222 9.23 14.25 -1.25
C LYS A 222 9.79 13.03 -1.97
N TYR A 223 9.85 13.12 -3.29
CA TYR A 223 10.53 12.17 -4.18
C TYR A 223 11.18 12.96 -5.32
N LYS A 224 12.48 12.69 -5.58
CA LYS A 224 13.29 13.43 -6.56
C LYS A 224 13.17 14.96 -6.45
N GLY A 225 13.03 15.48 -5.23
CA GLY A 225 12.97 16.91 -4.92
C GLY A 225 11.57 17.55 -4.93
N LYS A 226 10.56 16.90 -5.50
CA LYS A 226 9.17 17.38 -5.54
C LYS A 226 8.30 16.68 -4.50
N THR A 227 7.24 17.33 -4.04
CA THR A 227 6.19 16.73 -3.22
C THR A 227 5.15 16.00 -4.08
N ALA A 228 4.38 15.09 -3.49
CA ALA A 228 3.25 14.45 -4.18
C ALA A 228 2.22 15.47 -4.69
N CYS A 229 1.96 16.51 -3.89
CA CYS A 229 1.13 17.65 -4.29
C CYS A 229 1.65 18.38 -5.53
N GLU A 230 2.97 18.66 -5.58
CA GLU A 230 3.61 19.25 -6.77
C GLU A 230 3.46 18.35 -7.99
N ASN A 231 3.72 17.04 -7.86
CA ASN A 231 3.54 16.09 -8.95
C ASN A 231 2.09 16.07 -9.44
N ALA A 232 1.10 16.00 -8.54
CA ALA A 232 -0.31 16.02 -8.91
C ALA A 232 -0.69 17.33 -9.64
N PHE A 233 -0.10 18.47 -9.26
CA PHE A 233 -0.31 19.75 -9.95
C PHE A 233 0.28 19.75 -11.36
N ASP A 234 1.42 19.10 -11.56
CA ASP A 234 2.08 19.01 -12.86
C ASP A 234 1.33 18.05 -13.80
N GLU A 235 0.83 16.91 -13.30
CA GLU A 235 0.17 15.86 -14.11
C GLU A 235 -1.32 16.17 -14.37
N LEU A 236 -2.09 16.49 -13.32
CA LEU A 236 -3.54 16.67 -13.41
C LEU A 236 -3.94 18.13 -13.66
N GLY A 237 -3.04 19.08 -13.36
CA GLY A 237 -3.35 20.49 -13.27
C GLY A 237 -3.84 20.92 -11.88
N VAL A 238 -3.56 22.17 -11.51
CA VAL A 238 -3.85 22.70 -10.16
C VAL A 238 -5.33 22.58 -9.80
N ASN A 239 -6.25 22.87 -10.74
CA ASN A 239 -7.69 22.86 -10.41
C ASN A 239 -8.21 21.43 -10.16
N GLN A 240 -7.88 20.46 -11.02
CA GLN A 240 -8.30 19.06 -10.83
C GLN A 240 -7.68 18.46 -9.57
N ALA A 241 -6.37 18.60 -9.39
CA ALA A 241 -5.69 18.09 -8.21
C ALA A 241 -6.26 18.70 -6.92
N MET A 242 -6.57 20.01 -6.91
CA MET A 242 -7.21 20.63 -5.75
C MET A 242 -8.64 20.16 -5.52
N ALA A 243 -9.40 19.81 -6.57
CA ALA A 243 -10.72 19.21 -6.41
C ALA A 243 -10.63 17.87 -5.66
N VAL A 244 -9.68 17.01 -6.05
CA VAL A 244 -9.39 15.75 -5.36
C VAL A 244 -8.92 15.99 -3.92
N ILE A 245 -7.95 16.89 -3.71
CA ILE A 245 -7.43 17.20 -2.37
C ILE A 245 -8.55 17.71 -1.45
N CYS A 246 -9.43 18.60 -1.93
CA CYS A 246 -10.58 19.08 -1.15
C CYS A 246 -11.63 17.99 -0.85
N LYS A 247 -11.73 16.97 -1.69
CA LYS A 247 -12.60 15.81 -1.47
C LYS A 247 -12.04 14.89 -0.37
N CYS A 248 -10.72 14.65 -0.39
CA CYS A 248 -10.05 13.78 0.58
C CYS A 248 -9.69 14.49 1.90
N ILE A 249 -9.50 15.80 1.87
CA ILE A 249 -9.08 16.65 3.00
C ILE A 249 -10.04 17.85 3.08
N PRO A 250 -11.26 17.70 3.61
CA PRO A 250 -12.23 18.79 3.58
C PRO A 250 -11.74 20.07 4.30
N PRO A 251 -11.93 21.29 3.73
CA PRO A 251 -11.39 22.55 4.28
C PRO A 251 -11.81 22.92 5.71
N PHE A 252 -12.86 22.29 6.22
CA PHE A 252 -13.39 22.55 7.55
C PHE A 252 -12.78 21.65 8.62
N GLU A 253 -12.13 20.56 8.23
CA GLU A 253 -11.48 19.64 9.15
C GLU A 253 -10.15 20.22 9.67
N ASN A 254 -9.66 19.67 10.79
CA ASN A 254 -8.50 20.22 11.49
C ASN A 254 -7.20 19.53 11.06
N HIS A 255 -6.85 19.66 9.78
CA HIS A 255 -5.70 18.98 9.18
C HIS A 255 -4.43 19.84 9.10
N ALA A 256 -4.54 21.16 9.30
CA ALA A 256 -3.40 22.09 9.24
C ALA A 256 -2.55 21.92 7.96
N LEU A 257 -3.22 21.68 6.82
CA LEU A 257 -2.63 21.43 5.50
C LEU A 257 -1.64 22.51 5.08
N ILE A 258 -2.02 23.79 5.20
CA ILE A 258 -1.19 24.94 4.84
C ILE A 258 0.03 25.03 5.77
N HIS A 259 -0.13 24.74 7.07
CA HIS A 259 1.01 24.76 8.00
C HIS A 259 2.07 23.76 7.54
N ARG A 260 1.64 22.56 7.15
CA ARG A 260 2.57 21.54 6.63
C ARG A 260 3.17 21.93 5.28
N ALA A 261 2.38 22.53 4.39
CA ALA A 261 2.87 23.04 3.11
C ALA A 261 3.97 24.08 3.30
N VAL A 262 3.78 25.06 4.19
CA VAL A 262 4.77 26.09 4.47
C VAL A 262 6.07 25.52 5.04
N GLU A 263 6.00 24.46 5.86
CA GLU A 263 7.21 23.78 6.32
C GLU A 263 7.98 23.11 5.17
N VAL A 264 7.29 22.37 4.30
CA VAL A 264 7.91 21.44 3.36
C VAL A 264 8.13 22.03 1.95
N ALA A 265 7.15 22.80 1.46
CA ALA A 265 7.03 23.35 0.11
C ALA A 265 6.26 24.70 0.14
N PRO A 266 6.88 25.82 0.57
CA PRO A 266 6.18 27.07 0.86
C PRO A 266 5.70 27.79 -0.40
N HIS A 267 6.27 27.47 -1.57
CA HIS A 267 5.77 27.99 -2.84
C HIS A 267 4.36 27.45 -3.17
N LEU A 268 3.86 26.44 -2.43
CA LEU A 268 2.48 25.96 -2.53
C LEU A 268 1.51 26.76 -1.65
N GLU A 269 1.99 27.61 -0.73
CA GLU A 269 1.16 28.37 0.21
C GLU A 269 0.07 29.16 -0.53
N ASP A 270 0.46 29.96 -1.52
CA ASP A 270 -0.48 30.81 -2.28
C ASP A 270 -1.50 30.00 -3.07
N LYS A 271 -1.12 28.80 -3.54
CA LYS A 271 -2.04 27.89 -4.24
C LYS A 271 -3.05 27.30 -3.26
N LEU A 272 -2.59 26.80 -2.11
CA LEU A 272 -3.44 26.11 -1.13
C LEU A 272 -4.34 27.07 -0.36
N ILE A 273 -3.86 28.25 0.02
CA ILE A 273 -4.63 29.23 0.82
C ILE A 273 -5.89 29.70 0.10
N LYS A 274 -5.91 29.69 -1.23
CA LYS A 274 -7.09 30.00 -2.05
C LYS A 274 -8.24 29.01 -1.79
N TYR A 275 -7.93 27.74 -1.52
CA TYR A 275 -8.91 26.68 -1.28
C TYR A 275 -9.14 26.41 0.22
N TYR A 276 -8.18 26.79 1.07
CA TYR A 276 -8.20 26.60 2.52
C TYR A 276 -8.04 27.92 3.30
N PRO A 277 -8.81 28.98 2.99
CA PRO A 277 -8.57 30.32 3.56
C PRO A 277 -8.68 30.34 5.09
N ASN A 278 -9.53 29.50 5.66
CA ASN A 278 -9.73 29.41 7.10
C ASN A 278 -8.53 28.82 7.85
N GLU A 279 -7.69 28.02 7.18
CA GLU A 279 -6.52 27.44 7.82
C GLU A 279 -5.46 28.48 8.19
N ALA A 280 -5.45 29.64 7.54
CA ALA A 280 -4.56 30.75 7.90
C ALA A 280 -4.76 31.24 9.34
N PHE A 281 -5.95 31.01 9.90
CA PHE A 281 -6.32 31.42 11.27
C PHE A 281 -6.34 30.26 12.26
N LYS A 282 -6.18 29.01 11.79
CA LYS A 282 -6.12 27.83 12.65
C LYS A 282 -4.73 27.72 13.28
N ARG A 283 -4.65 26.96 14.37
CA ARG A 283 -3.39 26.48 14.93
C ARG A 283 -3.17 25.04 14.46
N ASP A 284 -1.92 24.64 14.26
CA ASP A 284 -1.60 23.25 13.96
C ASP A 284 -1.79 22.33 15.18
N ALA A 285 -1.57 21.03 15.01
CA ALA A 285 -1.69 20.03 16.08
C ALA A 285 -0.79 20.30 17.30
N THR A 286 0.23 21.16 17.15
CA THR A 286 1.14 21.58 18.22
C THR A 286 0.79 22.94 18.81
N GLY A 287 -0.26 23.60 18.31
CA GLY A 287 -0.71 24.91 18.78
C GLY A 287 -0.04 26.09 18.08
N ARG A 288 0.78 25.88 17.04
CA ARG A 288 1.46 26.97 16.31
C ARG A 288 0.52 27.66 15.33
N THR A 289 0.62 28.97 15.22
CA THR A 289 -0.07 29.73 14.17
C THR A 289 0.67 29.64 12.83
N LEU A 290 -0.02 29.89 11.72
CA LEU A 290 0.61 29.88 10.40
C LEU A 290 1.82 30.85 10.29
N PRO A 291 1.75 32.10 10.80
CA PRO A 291 2.90 33.00 10.83
C PRO A 291 4.09 32.44 11.64
N GLN A 292 3.85 31.76 12.76
CA GLN A 292 4.91 31.12 13.55
C GLN A 292 5.57 30.01 12.73
N VAL A 293 4.78 29.13 12.11
CA VAL A 293 5.30 28.04 11.27
C VAL A 293 6.13 28.60 10.11
N LYS A 294 5.66 29.67 9.45
CA LYS A 294 6.37 30.35 8.38
C LYS A 294 7.72 30.90 8.83
N PHE A 295 7.73 31.60 9.97
CA PHE A 295 8.95 32.15 10.55
C PHE A 295 9.98 31.06 10.87
N HIS A 296 9.57 30.01 11.59
CA HIS A 296 10.44 28.88 11.91
C HIS A 296 10.90 28.08 10.68
N ALA A 297 10.04 27.93 9.66
CA ALA A 297 10.42 27.25 8.42
C ALA A 297 11.46 28.05 7.62
N GLN A 298 11.33 29.38 7.57
CA GLN A 298 12.29 30.26 6.89
C GLN A 298 13.65 30.29 7.59
N LEU A 299 13.68 30.32 8.93
CA LEU A 299 14.92 30.21 9.71
C LEU A 299 15.62 28.87 9.46
N ARG A 300 14.91 27.75 9.56
CA ARG A 300 15.49 26.39 9.37
C ARG A 300 16.10 26.16 8.00
N ARG A 301 15.59 26.83 6.96
CA ARG A 301 16.15 26.70 5.61
C ARG A 301 17.52 27.37 5.47
N GLY A 302 17.88 28.24 6.42
CA GLY A 302 19.09 29.06 6.35
C GLY A 302 19.11 29.95 5.11
N THR A 303 17.94 30.24 4.52
CA THR A 303 17.80 31.17 3.39
C THR A 303 17.69 32.61 3.85
N GLN A 304 17.51 32.84 5.15
CA GLN A 304 17.41 34.16 5.75
C GLN A 304 18.62 34.34 6.66
N THR A 305 19.59 35.14 6.23
CA THR A 305 20.64 35.64 7.12
C THR A 305 20.36 37.10 7.47
N TYR A 306 20.81 37.58 8.61
CA TYR A 306 20.62 38.96 9.02
C TYR A 306 21.18 39.92 7.97
N ASP A 307 22.38 39.63 7.46
CA ASP A 307 23.03 40.45 6.41
C ASP A 307 22.26 40.51 5.10
N SER A 308 21.66 39.39 4.67
CA SER A 308 20.94 39.31 3.38
C SER A 308 19.47 39.70 3.47
N THR A 309 18.88 39.56 4.65
CA THR A 309 17.42 39.61 4.86
C THR A 309 17.04 40.29 6.18
N ALA A 310 17.75 41.36 6.57
CA ALA A 310 17.43 42.12 7.79
C ALA A 310 15.94 42.53 7.88
N SER A 311 15.29 42.80 6.74
CA SER A 311 13.86 43.12 6.68
C SER A 311 12.96 41.97 7.14
N PHE A 312 13.34 40.71 6.91
CA PHE A 312 12.61 39.55 7.43
C PHE A 312 12.57 39.56 8.96
N PHE A 313 13.72 39.79 9.60
CA PHE A 313 13.81 39.90 11.06
C PHE A 313 13.13 41.16 11.60
N ALA A 314 13.22 42.28 10.89
CA ALA A 314 12.54 43.52 11.26
C ALA A 314 11.02 43.39 11.22
N ASN A 315 10.49 42.61 10.29
CA ASN A 315 9.04 42.38 10.11
C ASN A 315 8.48 41.27 11.01
N ALA A 316 9.31 40.49 11.70
CA ALA A 316 8.84 39.54 12.70
C ALA A 316 8.13 40.28 13.84
N ILE A 317 6.95 39.81 14.25
CA ILE A 317 6.28 40.35 15.44
C ILE A 317 6.85 39.69 16.69
N ASP A 318 6.82 40.41 17.81
CA ASP A 318 7.45 39.94 19.06
C ASP A 318 6.85 38.60 19.51
N ASP A 319 5.53 38.39 19.34
CA ASP A 319 4.85 37.10 19.58
C ASP A 319 5.45 35.91 18.78
N GLN A 320 5.99 36.14 17.58
CA GLN A 320 6.66 35.10 16.79
C GLN A 320 8.06 34.81 17.33
N ILE A 321 8.76 35.84 17.82
CA ILE A 321 10.11 35.74 18.36
C ILE A 321 10.08 35.07 19.75
N GLU A 322 9.06 35.39 20.54
CA GLU A 322 8.87 34.89 21.90
C GLU A 322 8.28 33.49 21.96
N ALA A 323 7.54 33.08 20.93
CA ALA A 323 6.91 31.77 20.90
C ALA A 323 7.96 30.67 20.84
N ASN A 324 7.89 29.76 21.80
CA ASN A 324 8.58 28.48 21.73
C ASN A 324 7.86 27.60 20.69
N ASP A 325 8.59 26.96 19.76
CA ASP A 325 8.03 25.94 18.88
C ASP A 325 7.70 24.69 19.72
N PRO A 326 6.42 24.38 19.99
CA PRO A 326 6.04 23.32 20.93
C PRO A 326 6.45 21.93 20.43
N ARG A 327 6.67 21.78 19.12
CA ARG A 327 7.12 20.52 18.51
C ARG A 327 8.59 20.26 18.76
N LEU A 328 9.40 21.31 18.69
CA LEU A 328 10.86 21.20 18.77
C LEU A 328 11.39 21.57 20.16
N GLY A 329 10.59 22.26 20.96
CA GLY A 329 11.01 22.81 22.24
C GLY A 329 12.10 23.86 22.08
N VAL A 330 12.12 24.63 20.99
CA VAL A 330 13.17 25.62 20.73
C VAL A 330 12.59 26.98 20.39
N PHE A 331 13.27 28.03 20.81
CA PHE A 331 12.97 29.39 20.42
C PHE A 331 13.59 29.73 19.05
N PRO A 332 13.06 30.72 18.32
CA PRO A 332 13.61 31.14 17.03
C PRO A 332 15.11 31.45 17.04
N PHE A 333 15.64 32.08 18.10
CA PHE A 333 17.08 32.35 18.19
C PHE A 333 17.91 31.07 18.29
N MET A 334 17.38 30.02 18.93
CA MET A 334 18.04 28.72 19.00
C MET A 334 18.03 28.03 17.63
N VAL A 335 16.95 28.21 16.86
CA VAL A 335 16.90 27.75 15.46
C VAL A 335 17.94 28.47 14.61
N ALA A 336 18.07 29.79 14.75
CA ALA A 336 19.09 30.57 14.04
C ALA A 336 20.54 30.21 14.46
N ALA A 337 20.71 29.76 15.71
CA ALA A 337 21.98 29.25 16.22
C ALA A 337 22.25 27.78 15.83
N SER A 338 21.23 27.05 15.39
CA SER A 338 21.35 25.63 15.05
C SER A 338 21.88 25.43 13.62
N ASP A 339 22.56 24.29 13.42
CA ASP A 339 23.16 23.87 12.14
C ASP A 339 24.50 24.57 11.79
N ASN A 340 25.17 24.09 10.74
CA ASN A 340 26.43 24.60 10.20
C ASN A 340 26.30 26.00 9.56
N ARG A 341 25.11 26.62 9.64
CA ARG A 341 24.77 27.94 9.11
C ARG A 341 24.39 28.92 10.21
N SER A 342 24.94 28.73 11.42
CA SER A 342 24.69 29.62 12.55
C SER A 342 24.90 31.08 12.16
N ASP A 343 23.87 31.89 12.29
CA ASP A 343 23.93 33.32 12.02
C ASP A 343 23.93 34.09 13.35
N LEU A 344 25.13 34.44 13.82
CA LEU A 344 25.29 35.11 15.10
C LEU A 344 24.60 36.47 15.12
N ASP A 345 24.57 37.21 14.01
CA ASP A 345 23.92 38.52 13.95
C ASP A 345 22.39 38.37 14.05
N ALA A 346 21.81 37.35 13.41
CA ALA A 346 20.40 37.01 13.59
C ALA A 346 20.10 36.61 15.05
N VAL A 347 20.95 35.80 15.67
CA VAL A 347 20.82 35.41 17.09
C VAL A 347 20.86 36.63 18.00
N TYR A 348 21.87 37.48 17.85
CA TYR A 348 22.01 38.71 18.63
C TYR A 348 20.82 39.65 18.42
N TYR A 349 20.35 39.79 17.18
CA TYR A 349 19.19 40.62 16.87
C TYR A 349 17.92 40.10 17.58
N LEU A 350 17.61 38.81 17.45
CA LEU A 350 16.42 38.20 18.06
C LEU A 350 16.45 38.33 19.60
N LEU A 351 17.60 38.07 20.22
CA LEU A 351 17.79 38.20 21.66
C LEU A 351 17.70 39.65 22.14
N ARG A 352 18.24 40.60 21.36
CA ARG A 352 18.18 42.02 21.70
C ARG A 352 16.76 42.57 21.58
N ARG A 353 15.99 42.09 20.61
CA ARG A 353 14.62 42.53 20.36
C ARG A 353 13.66 41.99 21.44
N CYS A 354 13.81 40.73 21.82
CA CYS A 354 12.96 40.07 22.81
C CYS A 354 13.80 39.38 23.90
N PRO A 355 14.48 40.13 24.81
CA PRO A 355 15.35 39.53 25.83
C PRO A 355 14.62 38.59 26.82
N GLN A 356 13.31 38.76 26.98
CA GLN A 356 12.41 37.92 27.77
C GLN A 356 12.46 36.44 27.37
N VAL A 357 12.85 36.10 26.14
CA VAL A 357 13.01 34.70 25.72
C VAL A 357 14.04 33.94 26.56
N LEU A 358 15.06 34.64 27.10
CA LEU A 358 16.04 34.04 28.00
C LEU A 358 15.46 33.76 29.39
N VAL A 359 14.55 34.63 29.86
CA VAL A 359 13.82 34.41 31.11
C VAL A 359 12.89 33.21 30.95
N ASN A 360 12.12 33.18 29.86
CA ASN A 360 11.22 32.08 29.53
C ASN A 360 11.96 30.74 29.38
N LEU A 361 13.16 30.76 28.79
CA LEU A 361 14.02 29.59 28.69
C LEU A 361 14.46 29.09 30.07
N ARG A 362 14.93 29.98 30.95
CA ARG A 362 15.34 29.63 32.30
C ARG A 362 14.19 29.06 33.14
N GLU A 363 13.03 29.72 33.10
CA GLU A 363 11.84 29.24 33.82
C GLU A 363 11.38 27.85 33.35
N ARG A 364 11.64 27.51 32.08
CA ARG A 364 11.36 26.18 31.55
C ARG A 364 12.34 25.15 32.10
N ASP A 365 13.63 25.43 32.10
CA ASP A 365 14.65 24.53 32.65
C ASP A 365 14.38 24.23 34.13
N ASP A 366 13.96 25.25 34.90
CA ASP A 366 13.59 25.10 36.31
C ASP A 366 12.37 24.17 36.48
N ARG A 367 11.34 24.30 35.63
CA ARG A 367 10.16 23.41 35.65
C ARG A 367 10.49 21.96 35.28
N ASP A 368 11.31 21.75 34.25
CA ASP A 368 11.71 20.41 33.81
C ASP A 368 12.50 19.67 34.92
N VAL A 369 13.32 20.39 35.70
CA VAL A 369 14.02 19.84 36.87
C VAL A 369 13.06 19.45 38.00
N GLU A 370 12.05 20.27 38.28
CA GLU A 370 11.05 19.98 39.30
C GLU A 370 10.21 18.73 38.96
N ASP A 371 9.79 18.59 37.69
CA ASP A 371 8.99 17.45 37.23
C ASP A 371 9.77 16.13 37.33
N VAL A 372 11.07 16.13 36.98
CA VAL A 372 11.94 14.94 37.14
C VAL A 372 12.11 14.55 38.61
N GLN A 373 12.27 15.54 39.50
CA GLN A 373 12.38 15.29 40.94
C GLN A 373 11.07 14.75 41.53
N GLN A 374 9.92 15.28 41.12
CA GLN A 374 8.61 14.81 41.57
C GLN A 374 8.30 13.40 41.06
N GLY A 375 8.60 13.10 39.79
CA GLY A 375 8.45 11.76 39.21
C GLY A 375 9.31 10.70 39.92
N SER A 376 10.55 11.07 40.28
CA SER A 376 11.46 10.17 41.01
C SER A 376 10.97 9.87 42.43
N ARG A 377 10.43 10.88 43.14
CA ARG A 377 9.83 10.68 44.48
C ARG A 377 8.58 9.81 44.44
N LYS A 378 7.80 9.87 43.36
CA LYS A 378 6.59 9.05 43.19
C LYS A 378 6.94 7.57 42.98
N ARG A 379 7.94 7.26 42.15
CA ARG A 379 8.42 5.88 41.94
C ARG A 379 8.97 5.24 43.22
N GLN A 380 9.77 5.99 44.00
CA GLN A 380 10.28 5.49 45.28
C GLN A 380 9.19 5.16 46.29
N ARG A 381 8.03 5.83 46.24
CA ARG A 381 6.86 5.54 47.10
C ARG A 381 6.03 4.36 46.62
N GLU A 382 6.11 4.00 45.35
CA GLU A 382 5.38 2.85 44.78
C GLU A 382 6.19 1.54 44.93
N GLU A 383 7.51 1.64 45.14
CA GLU A 383 8.43 0.52 45.37
C GLU A 383 8.65 0.19 46.87
N SER A 384 8.09 0.99 47.78
CA SER A 384 8.12 0.78 49.24
C SER A 384 6.75 0.35 49.74
#